data_AF-A0A151ENJ4-F1
#
_entry.id   AF-A0A151ENJ4-F1
#
_cell.length_a   1.000
_cell.length_b   1.000
_cell.length_c   1.000
_cell.angle_alpha   90.00
_cell.angle_beta   90.00
_cell.angle_gamma   90.00
#
_symmetry.space_group_name_H-M   'P 1'
#
loop_
_entity.id
_entity.type
_entity.pdbx_description
1 polymer ?
#
loop_
_entity_poly.entity_id
_entity_poly.type
_entity_poly.pdbx_seq_one_letter_code
_entity_poly.pdbx_strand_id
1 'polypeptide(L)'
;MENVKIQNVVTSATLNEKIDLERIATAVEDIEYEPEQFPGLVLRLEDPKTATLVFGSGKLVCTGAKSPEESRRAIYKIIDLLKKENTPIPDPQWQARWSGDGTKHTFEGKIAAPSIKNVRYVDEEPKKKDLKKDKVKHDKNTITFEGSAWEGQRGINFEAEGVLTFDIKQDSDYNPDFIFIGKNKTNPPEIPFELREQPTLSGLDSISPAREPRHIAGEDAGFFVWFRGPEIVVQNIVASADLGVELNLDAIVFGLPNCEYEPEQFPGLIYRLKKPKVVLLLFGSGKIVCTGAKTREDVENAIVEVRRALRKIGVKM
;
A
#
# COMPACT_ATOMS: atom_id res chain seq x y z
N MET A 1 -15.92 13.53 -17.35
CA MET A 1 -15.30 12.56 -16.41
C MET A 1 -16.39 12.10 -15.49
N GLU A 2 -16.63 10.80 -15.43
CA GLU A 2 -17.72 10.22 -14.64
C GLU A 2 -17.42 10.38 -13.15
N ASN A 3 -18.45 10.64 -12.34
CA ASN A 3 -18.32 10.78 -10.89
C ASN A 3 -18.17 9.39 -10.23
N VAL A 4 -17.04 8.72 -10.46
CA VAL A 4 -16.69 7.48 -9.76
C VAL A 4 -16.37 7.81 -8.32
N LYS A 5 -17.22 7.33 -7.40
CA LYS A 5 -17.08 7.51 -5.96
C LYS A 5 -16.74 6.18 -5.30
N ILE A 6 -15.60 6.13 -4.61
CA ILE A 6 -15.24 4.98 -3.78
C ILE A 6 -16.16 4.94 -2.57
N GLN A 7 -16.77 3.79 -2.34
CA GLN A 7 -17.70 3.54 -1.23
C GLN A 7 -17.03 2.74 -0.12
N ASN A 8 -16.16 1.80 -0.49
CA ASN A 8 -15.40 0.98 0.45
C ASN A 8 -14.09 0.49 -0.17
N VAL A 9 -13.07 0.36 0.67
CA VAL A 9 -11.80 -0.29 0.37
C VAL A 9 -11.57 -1.34 1.43
N VAL A 10 -11.38 -2.58 0.98
CA VAL A 10 -10.96 -3.70 1.83
C VAL A 10 -9.48 -3.91 1.62
N THR A 11 -8.71 -3.90 2.70
CA THR A 11 -7.28 -4.18 2.68
C THR A 11 -6.95 -5.37 3.58
N SER A 12 -5.81 -5.99 3.31
CA SER A 12 -5.21 -6.97 4.22
C SER A 12 -3.81 -6.52 4.61
N ALA A 13 -3.41 -6.77 5.85
CA ALA A 13 -2.04 -6.60 6.31
C ALA A 13 -1.46 -7.90 6.85
N THR A 14 -0.14 -8.03 6.86
CA THR A 14 0.56 -9.14 7.53
C THR A 14 1.63 -8.59 8.46
N LEU A 15 1.53 -8.91 9.76
CA LEU A 15 2.46 -8.43 10.78
C LEU A 15 3.71 -9.33 10.94
N ASN A 16 3.68 -10.53 10.36
CA ASN A 16 4.72 -11.58 10.50
C ASN A 16 5.01 -12.02 11.95
N GLU A 17 4.10 -11.71 12.87
CA GLU A 17 4.17 -12.08 14.28
C GLU A 17 2.89 -12.80 14.69
N LYS A 18 2.99 -13.78 15.58
CA LYS A 18 1.81 -14.44 16.15
C LYS A 18 1.13 -13.51 17.15
N ILE A 19 -0.20 -13.51 17.15
CA ILE A 19 -1.03 -12.69 18.03
C ILE A 19 -1.81 -13.61 18.96
N ASP A 20 -1.70 -13.36 20.25
CA ASP A 20 -2.51 -14.01 21.28
C ASP A 20 -3.88 -13.31 21.35
N LEU A 21 -4.87 -13.85 20.63
CA LEU A 21 -6.19 -13.23 20.51
C LEU A 21 -6.97 -13.25 21.83
N GLU A 22 -6.79 -14.27 22.68
CA GLU A 22 -7.45 -14.37 23.99
C GLU A 22 -6.98 -13.25 24.92
N ARG A 23 -5.66 -13.02 24.95
CA ARG A 23 -5.08 -11.91 25.72
C ARG A 23 -5.61 -10.57 25.25
N ILE A 24 -5.66 -10.33 23.94
CA ILE A 24 -6.20 -9.08 23.39
C ILE A 24 -7.69 -8.93 23.73
N ALA A 25 -8.48 -10.00 23.59
CA ALA A 25 -9.91 -9.98 23.87
C ALA A 25 -10.23 -9.70 25.34
N THR A 26 -9.34 -10.10 26.25
CA THR A 26 -9.49 -9.83 27.68
C THR A 26 -9.08 -8.40 28.06
N ALA A 27 -8.11 -7.83 27.35
CA ALA A 27 -7.51 -6.54 27.69
C ALA A 27 -8.21 -5.33 27.05
N VAL A 28 -8.92 -5.54 25.94
CA VAL A 28 -9.52 -4.47 25.13
C VAL A 28 -11.04 -4.52 25.26
N GLU A 29 -11.64 -3.38 25.60
CA GLU A 29 -13.10 -3.23 25.67
C GLU A 29 -13.74 -3.25 24.26
N ASP A 30 -15.03 -3.57 24.20
CA ASP A 30 -15.86 -3.55 22.98
C ASP A 30 -15.30 -4.36 21.80
N ILE A 31 -14.68 -5.50 22.09
CA ILE A 31 -14.15 -6.44 21.11
C ILE A 31 -15.08 -7.67 20.95
N GLU A 32 -15.30 -8.11 19.71
CA GLU A 32 -16.05 -9.33 19.43
C GLU A 32 -15.06 -10.46 19.15
N TYR A 33 -14.98 -11.46 20.05
CA TYR A 33 -14.15 -12.65 19.86
C TYR A 33 -14.86 -13.91 20.35
N GLU A 34 -15.35 -14.70 19.40
CA GLU A 34 -16.05 -15.97 19.63
C GLU A 34 -15.39 -17.04 18.74
N PRO A 35 -14.24 -17.63 19.17
CA PRO A 35 -13.42 -18.49 18.30
C PRO A 35 -14.16 -19.72 17.75
N GLU A 36 -15.17 -20.21 18.47
CA GLU A 36 -16.04 -21.31 18.04
C GLU A 36 -16.97 -20.93 16.88
N GLN A 37 -17.29 -19.64 16.74
CA GLN A 37 -18.12 -19.11 15.64
C GLN A 37 -17.25 -18.54 14.51
N PHE A 38 -16.18 -17.82 14.86
CA PHE A 38 -15.29 -17.17 13.92
C PHE A 38 -13.86 -17.07 14.49
N PRO A 39 -12.83 -17.52 13.77
CA PRO A 39 -11.46 -17.66 14.32
C PRO A 39 -10.70 -16.34 14.52
N GLY A 40 -11.24 -15.21 14.07
CA GLY A 40 -10.61 -13.90 14.24
C GLY A 40 -11.33 -13.06 15.28
N LEU A 41 -10.62 -12.12 15.91
CA LEU A 41 -11.26 -11.07 16.71
C LEU A 41 -11.63 -9.88 15.81
N VAL A 42 -12.67 -9.14 16.18
CA VAL A 42 -13.12 -7.94 15.46
C VAL A 42 -12.83 -6.70 16.29
N LEU A 43 -11.97 -5.82 15.78
CA LEU A 43 -11.73 -4.50 16.35
C LEU A 43 -12.42 -3.43 15.51
N ARG A 44 -13.16 -2.53 16.16
CA ARG A 44 -13.86 -1.42 15.50
C ARG A 44 -13.22 -0.10 15.91
N LEU A 45 -12.96 0.75 14.92
CA LEU A 45 -12.51 2.12 15.14
C LEU A 45 -13.64 3.08 14.74
N GLU A 46 -13.77 4.18 15.47
CA GLU A 46 -14.71 5.26 15.13
C GLU A 46 -14.14 6.25 14.11
N ASP A 47 -12.85 6.55 14.23
CA ASP A 47 -12.12 7.42 13.31
C ASP A 47 -10.78 6.76 12.90
N PRO A 48 -10.59 6.38 11.63
CA PRO A 48 -11.66 6.25 10.64
C PRO A 48 -12.64 5.13 11.00
N LYS A 49 -13.91 5.28 10.59
CA LYS A 49 -14.96 4.29 10.88
C LYS A 49 -14.70 3.00 10.14
N THR A 50 -14.07 2.04 10.81
CA THR A 50 -13.56 0.81 10.20
C THR A 50 -13.77 -0.39 11.12
N ALA A 51 -13.80 -1.58 10.52
CA ALA A 51 -13.74 -2.85 11.23
C ALA A 51 -12.52 -3.62 10.74
N THR A 52 -11.69 -4.08 11.66
CA THR A 52 -10.49 -4.87 11.38
C THR A 52 -10.62 -6.24 12.01
N LEU A 53 -10.60 -7.27 11.18
CA LEU A 53 -10.49 -8.65 11.61
C LEU A 53 -9.01 -8.94 11.87
N VAL A 54 -8.68 -9.38 13.09
CA VAL A 54 -7.32 -9.76 13.49
C VAL A 54 -7.28 -11.27 13.69
N PHE A 55 -6.33 -11.94 13.03
CA PHE A 55 -6.14 -13.38 13.15
C PHE A 55 -4.87 -13.69 13.94
N GLY A 56 -4.85 -14.81 14.67
CA GLY A 56 -3.70 -15.22 15.48
C GLY A 56 -2.41 -15.47 14.68
N SER A 57 -2.53 -15.62 13.36
CA SER A 57 -1.41 -15.70 12.42
C SER A 57 -0.69 -14.36 12.16
N GLY A 58 -1.21 -13.24 12.70
CA GLY A 58 -0.70 -11.91 12.39
C GLY A 58 -1.30 -11.30 11.11
N LYS A 59 -2.26 -11.98 10.48
CA LYS A 59 -3.02 -11.42 9.36
C LYS A 59 -4.08 -10.46 9.88
N LEU A 60 -4.22 -9.31 9.22
CA LEU A 60 -5.27 -8.34 9.44
C LEU A 60 -6.12 -8.21 8.18
N VAL A 61 -7.43 -8.01 8.32
CA VAL A 61 -8.33 -7.63 7.23
C VAL A 61 -9.15 -6.42 7.67
N CYS A 62 -8.89 -5.26 7.05
CA CYS A 62 -9.55 -4.00 7.36
C CYS A 62 -10.61 -3.69 6.30
N THR A 63 -11.82 -3.31 6.74
CA THR A 63 -12.93 -2.88 5.89
C THR A 63 -13.61 -1.63 6.46
N GLY A 64 -14.39 -0.92 5.66
CA GLY A 64 -15.11 0.30 6.03
C GLY A 64 -14.41 1.59 5.63
N ALA A 65 -13.13 1.52 5.26
CA ALA A 65 -12.36 2.67 4.80
C ALA A 65 -12.83 3.13 3.41
N LYS A 66 -12.74 4.41 3.10
CA LYS A 66 -13.07 4.99 1.78
C LYS A 66 -11.85 5.25 0.91
N SER A 67 -10.65 5.04 1.46
CA SER A 67 -9.39 5.07 0.72
C SER A 67 -8.35 4.12 1.35
N PRO A 68 -7.29 3.72 0.63
CA PRO A 68 -6.18 2.96 1.20
C PRO A 68 -5.45 3.71 2.30
N GLU A 69 -5.32 5.03 2.19
CA GLU A 69 -4.67 5.86 3.20
C GLU A 69 -5.48 5.85 4.50
N GLU A 70 -6.80 5.93 4.40
CA GLU A 70 -7.70 5.77 5.54
C GLU A 70 -7.57 4.37 6.16
N SER A 71 -7.58 3.31 5.34
CA SER A 71 -7.38 1.94 5.81
C SER A 71 -6.01 1.73 6.47
N ARG A 72 -4.96 2.36 5.94
CA ARG A 72 -3.61 2.30 6.50
C ARG A 72 -3.54 2.96 7.86
N ARG A 73 -4.13 4.14 8.01
CA ARG A 73 -4.25 4.81 9.32
C ARG A 73 -5.00 3.93 10.33
N ALA A 74 -6.09 3.26 9.91
CA ALA A 74 -6.81 2.31 10.74
C ALA A 74 -5.89 1.16 11.19
N ILE A 75 -5.19 0.52 10.26
CA ILE A 75 -4.29 -0.59 10.54
C ILE A 75 -3.17 -0.18 11.51
N TYR A 76 -2.57 1.00 11.35
CA TYR A 76 -1.55 1.47 12.28
C TYR A 76 -2.10 1.76 13.68
N LYS A 77 -3.32 2.33 13.80
CA LYS A 77 -3.99 2.47 15.11
C LYS A 77 -4.21 1.11 15.79
N ILE A 78 -4.60 0.09 15.01
CA ILE A 78 -4.74 -1.29 15.51
C ILE A 78 -3.38 -1.85 15.94
N ILE A 79 -2.32 -1.66 15.14
CA ILE A 79 -0.97 -2.11 15.49
C ILE A 79 -0.49 -1.47 16.79
N ASP A 80 -0.71 -0.17 16.99
CA ASP A 80 -0.34 0.54 18.21
C ASP A 80 -1.08 0.00 19.43
N LEU A 81 -2.36 -0.35 19.27
CA LEU A 81 -3.15 -1.03 20.30
C LEU A 81 -2.58 -2.43 20.61
N LEU A 82 -2.28 -3.24 19.58
CA LEU A 82 -1.68 -4.57 19.77
C LEU A 82 -0.31 -4.50 20.46
N LYS A 83 0.50 -3.47 20.16
CA LYS A 83 1.80 -3.21 20.81
C LYS A 83 1.64 -2.88 22.30
N LYS A 84 0.65 -2.06 22.66
CA LYS A 84 0.35 -1.73 24.07
C LYS A 84 0.00 -2.97 24.87
N GLU A 85 -0.67 -3.92 24.23
CA GLU A 85 -0.96 -5.24 24.81
C GLU A 85 0.19 -6.24 24.69
N ASN A 86 1.44 -5.77 24.66
CA ASN A 86 2.67 -6.58 24.64
C ASN A 86 2.76 -7.58 23.47
N THR A 87 2.28 -7.19 22.28
CA THR A 87 2.58 -7.94 21.04
C THR A 87 3.87 -7.38 20.44
N PRO A 88 4.92 -8.20 20.20
CA PRO A 88 6.25 -7.72 19.80
C PRO A 88 6.33 -7.33 18.32
N ILE A 89 5.47 -6.39 17.90
CA ILE A 89 5.44 -5.89 16.53
C ILE A 89 6.52 -4.81 16.37
N PRO A 90 7.47 -4.92 15.43
CA PRO A 90 8.47 -3.87 15.20
C PRO A 90 7.84 -2.53 14.77
N ASP A 91 8.50 -1.43 15.10
CA ASP A 91 8.11 -0.12 14.59
C ASP A 91 8.35 -0.02 13.08
N PRO A 92 7.41 0.58 12.31
CA PRO A 92 7.60 0.80 10.90
C PRO A 92 8.72 1.81 10.66
N GLN A 93 9.71 1.46 9.84
CA GLN A 93 10.89 2.30 9.60
C GLN A 93 11.34 2.23 8.15
N TRP A 94 11.79 3.37 7.63
CA TRP A 94 12.55 3.45 6.39
C TRP A 94 13.99 3.05 6.64
N GLN A 95 14.56 2.39 5.65
CA GLN A 95 15.96 2.00 5.62
C GLN A 95 16.54 2.51 4.30
N ALA A 96 17.54 3.38 4.40
CA ALA A 96 18.37 3.78 3.29
C ALA A 96 19.78 3.26 3.57
N ARG A 97 20.34 2.54 2.62
CA ARG A 97 21.66 1.92 2.74
C ARG A 97 22.50 2.25 1.52
N TRP A 98 23.81 2.30 1.71
CA TRP A 98 24.79 2.41 0.65
C TRP A 98 25.87 1.35 0.86
N SER A 99 26.27 0.71 -0.24
CA SER A 99 27.31 -0.33 -0.28
C SER A 99 28.20 -0.10 -1.49
N GLY A 100 29.47 -0.51 -1.40
CA GLY A 100 30.34 -0.68 -2.55
C GLY A 100 30.41 -2.14 -3.02
N ASP A 101 31.17 -2.37 -4.09
CA ASP A 101 31.34 -3.65 -4.79
C ASP A 101 32.74 -4.26 -4.59
N GLY A 102 33.44 -3.86 -3.52
CA GLY A 102 34.87 -4.15 -3.33
C GLY A 102 35.78 -2.97 -3.71
N THR A 103 35.26 -1.99 -4.43
CA THR A 103 35.93 -0.71 -4.66
C THR A 103 35.33 0.42 -3.82
N LYS A 104 36.11 1.48 -3.60
CA LYS A 104 35.66 2.62 -2.80
C LYS A 104 34.73 3.50 -3.62
N HIS A 105 33.50 3.65 -3.15
CA HIS A 105 32.54 4.62 -3.68
C HIS A 105 32.23 5.70 -2.63
N THR A 106 31.88 6.88 -3.11
CA THR A 106 31.38 7.99 -2.29
C THR A 106 29.88 8.14 -2.46
N PHE A 107 29.19 8.45 -1.37
CA PHE A 107 27.73 8.55 -1.32
C PHE A 107 27.35 9.86 -0.66
N GLU A 108 26.54 10.66 -1.35
CA GLU A 108 25.99 11.89 -0.80
C GLU A 108 24.50 11.96 -1.09
N GLY A 109 23.75 12.59 -0.19
CA GLY A 109 22.32 12.71 -0.44
C GLY A 109 21.56 13.52 0.57
N LYS A 110 20.34 13.87 0.15
CA LYS A 110 19.33 14.56 0.92
C LYS A 110 18.01 13.78 0.79
N ILE A 111 17.42 13.47 1.93
CA ILE A 111 16.07 12.91 2.03
C ILE A 111 15.19 13.98 2.65
N ALA A 112 14.11 14.37 1.96
CA ALA A 112 13.12 15.31 2.47
C ALA A 112 11.79 14.59 2.75
N ALA A 113 11.15 14.90 3.87
CA ALA A 113 9.85 14.35 4.24
C ALA A 113 9.01 15.35 5.08
N PRO A 114 7.68 15.19 5.14
CA PRO A 114 6.82 16.02 6.00
C PRO A 114 7.18 15.97 7.49
N SER A 115 7.62 14.81 7.99
CA SER A 115 8.08 14.63 9.36
C SER A 115 9.09 13.50 9.43
N ILE A 116 10.26 13.77 10.02
CA ILE A 116 11.35 12.81 10.22
C ILE A 116 11.60 12.65 11.73
N LYS A 117 11.68 11.39 12.18
CA LYS A 117 11.95 11.00 13.57
C LYS A 117 12.90 9.81 13.64
N ASN A 118 13.45 9.58 14.83
CA ASN A 118 14.20 8.37 15.19
C ASN A 118 15.33 7.99 14.20
N VAL A 119 16.04 8.99 13.67
CA VAL A 119 17.17 8.76 12.75
C VAL A 119 18.32 8.06 13.50
N ARG A 120 18.73 6.89 13.01
CA ARG A 120 19.83 6.10 13.55
C ARG A 120 20.78 5.67 12.44
N TYR A 121 22.07 5.91 12.65
CA TYR A 121 23.13 5.45 11.75
C TYR A 121 23.37 3.94 11.93
N VAL A 122 23.60 3.25 10.83
CA VAL A 122 23.88 1.81 10.74
C VAL A 122 25.22 1.62 10.04
N ASP A 123 26.09 0.83 10.65
CA ASP A 123 27.42 0.50 10.13
C ASP A 123 27.66 -1.00 10.33
N GLU A 124 27.51 -1.75 9.25
CA GLU A 124 27.72 -3.18 9.19
C GLU A 124 28.96 -3.52 8.33
N GLU A 125 29.84 -2.55 8.11
CA GLU A 125 31.07 -2.75 7.37
C GLU A 125 32.07 -3.57 8.23
N PRO A 126 32.78 -4.57 7.65
CA PRO A 126 33.84 -5.27 8.36
C PRO A 126 34.87 -4.25 8.87
N LYS A 127 35.22 -4.30 10.16
CA LYS A 127 36.11 -3.33 10.80
C LYS A 127 37.50 -3.27 10.14
N LYS A 128 37.68 -2.43 9.11
CA LYS A 128 38.97 -1.94 8.63
C LYS A 128 39.38 -0.74 9.50
N LYS A 129 40.65 -0.67 9.91
CA LYS A 129 41.14 0.22 10.99
C LYS A 129 41.07 1.73 10.72
N ASP A 130 40.67 2.19 9.52
CA ASP A 130 40.87 3.60 9.12
C ASP A 130 39.68 4.26 8.40
N LEU A 131 38.47 3.69 8.48
CA LEU A 131 37.29 4.32 7.86
C LEU A 131 36.69 5.38 8.79
N LYS A 132 36.65 6.64 8.34
CA LYS A 132 35.92 7.71 9.03
C LYS A 132 34.42 7.37 9.05
N LYS A 133 33.74 7.72 10.14
CA LYS A 133 32.28 7.67 10.20
C LYS A 133 31.69 8.61 9.15
N ASP A 134 30.60 8.20 8.54
CA ASP A 134 29.86 9.04 7.62
C ASP A 134 29.27 10.25 8.37
N LYS A 135 29.19 11.38 7.68
CA LYS A 135 28.56 12.58 8.21
C LYS A 135 27.07 12.46 7.97
N VAL A 136 26.27 12.29 9.01
CA VAL A 136 24.81 12.32 8.94
C VAL A 136 24.30 13.49 9.78
N LYS A 137 23.49 14.36 9.19
CA LYS A 137 22.79 15.46 9.86
C LYS A 137 21.30 15.35 9.57
N HIS A 138 20.46 15.72 10.53
CA HIS A 138 19.03 15.74 10.29
C HIS A 138 18.34 16.84 11.09
N ASP A 139 17.17 17.26 10.59
CA ASP A 139 16.20 18.07 11.30
C ASP A 139 14.82 17.38 11.23
N LYS A 140 13.72 18.14 11.42
CA LYS A 140 12.36 17.61 11.42
C LYS A 140 11.85 17.21 10.03
N ASN A 141 12.50 17.65 8.96
CA ASN A 141 12.04 17.54 7.59
C ASN A 141 13.11 17.03 6.61
N THR A 142 14.37 17.08 7.00
CA THR A 142 15.49 16.72 6.13
C THR A 142 16.49 15.82 6.84
N ILE A 143 17.01 14.81 6.14
CA ILE A 143 18.26 14.12 6.47
C ILE A 143 19.26 14.43 5.36
N THR A 144 20.48 14.81 5.72
CA THR A 144 21.62 14.88 4.80
C THR A 144 22.71 13.92 5.23
N PHE A 145 23.35 13.28 4.26
CA PHE A 145 24.45 12.39 4.53
C PHE A 145 25.57 12.53 3.48
N GLU A 146 26.80 12.28 3.92
CA GLU A 146 28.01 12.23 3.10
C GLU A 146 28.92 11.13 3.67
N GLY A 147 29.26 10.14 2.86
CA GLY A 147 29.97 8.95 3.31
C GLY A 147 30.73 8.25 2.19
N SER A 148 31.38 7.16 2.56
CA SER A 148 32.01 6.25 1.59
C SER A 148 31.91 4.82 2.09
N ALA A 149 31.71 3.88 1.18
CA ALA A 149 31.71 2.44 1.48
C ALA A 149 32.64 1.70 0.52
N TRP A 150 33.23 0.60 0.99
CA TRP A 150 34.02 -0.33 0.20
C TRP A 150 33.30 -1.67 0.07
N GLU A 151 33.40 -2.49 1.12
CA GLU A 151 32.81 -3.83 1.20
C GLU A 151 31.92 -3.84 2.43
N GLY A 152 30.63 -4.10 2.30
CA GLY A 152 29.71 -4.03 3.44
C GLY A 152 28.67 -2.94 3.29
N GLN A 153 27.76 -2.87 4.27
CA GLN A 153 26.58 -2.02 4.18
C GLN A 153 26.60 -0.95 5.27
N ARG A 154 26.47 0.31 4.86
CA ARG A 154 26.27 1.45 5.76
C ARG A 154 24.91 2.08 5.49
N GLY A 155 24.41 2.87 6.42
CA GLY A 155 23.28 3.74 6.12
C GLY A 155 22.54 4.27 7.31
N ILE A 156 21.25 4.50 7.13
CA ILE A 156 20.37 5.13 8.11
C ILE A 156 19.02 4.42 8.19
N ASN A 157 18.54 4.25 9.41
CA ASN A 157 17.15 3.95 9.72
C ASN A 157 16.47 5.23 10.16
N PHE A 158 15.23 5.46 9.72
CA PHE A 158 14.46 6.63 10.14
C PHE A 158 12.96 6.38 10.02
N GLU A 159 12.17 7.18 10.73
CA GLU A 159 10.72 7.16 10.66
C GLU A 159 10.23 8.40 9.92
N ALA A 160 9.38 8.19 8.92
CA ALA A 160 8.75 9.26 8.16
C ALA A 160 7.46 8.76 7.51
N GLU A 161 6.47 9.66 7.42
CA GLU A 161 5.18 9.42 6.78
C GLU A 161 4.97 10.37 5.60
N GLY A 162 4.17 9.94 4.64
CA GLY A 162 3.79 10.74 3.48
C GLY A 162 4.69 10.49 2.27
N VAL A 163 4.96 11.55 1.51
CA VAL A 163 5.85 11.51 0.35
C VAL A 163 7.25 11.87 0.80
N LEU A 164 8.21 11.01 0.50
CA LEU A 164 9.62 11.23 0.74
C LEU A 164 10.30 11.52 -0.59
N THR A 165 11.07 12.61 -0.66
CA THR A 165 11.90 12.92 -1.83
C THR A 165 13.34 12.51 -1.55
N PHE A 166 13.92 11.72 -2.44
CA PHE A 166 15.30 11.26 -2.39
C PHE A 166 16.11 11.94 -3.49
N ASP A 167 17.09 12.74 -3.07
CA ASP A 167 18.07 13.41 -3.92
C ASP A 167 19.45 12.86 -3.53
N ILE A 168 19.89 11.79 -4.22
CA ILE A 168 21.03 10.97 -3.82
C ILE A 168 21.98 10.77 -4.99
N LYS A 169 23.29 10.71 -4.72
CA LYS A 169 24.35 10.57 -5.71
C LYS A 169 25.41 9.58 -5.24
N GLN A 170 25.97 8.88 -6.22
CA GLN A 170 27.14 8.03 -6.05
C GLN A 170 28.28 8.62 -6.87
N ASP A 171 29.45 8.79 -6.27
CA ASP A 171 30.62 9.38 -6.93
C ASP A 171 30.38 10.74 -7.58
N SER A 172 29.56 11.56 -6.89
CA SER A 172 29.10 12.88 -7.35
C SER A 172 28.18 12.86 -8.58
N ASP A 173 27.82 11.69 -9.09
CA ASP A 173 26.95 11.50 -10.24
C ASP A 173 25.53 11.07 -9.86
N TYR A 174 24.55 11.58 -10.60
CA TYR A 174 23.16 11.14 -10.55
C TYR A 174 22.98 9.96 -11.51
N ASN A 175 22.88 8.75 -10.96
CA ASN A 175 22.59 7.56 -11.76
C ASN A 175 21.49 6.71 -11.11
N PRO A 176 20.27 6.70 -11.70
CA PRO A 176 19.16 5.88 -11.21
C PRO A 176 19.43 4.37 -11.20
N ASP A 177 20.33 3.88 -12.06
CA ASP A 177 20.63 2.45 -12.20
C ASP A 177 21.30 1.86 -10.94
N PHE A 178 21.93 2.70 -10.11
CA PHE A 178 22.52 2.31 -8.83
C PHE A 178 21.58 2.48 -7.64
N ILE A 179 20.29 2.73 -7.87
CA ILE A 179 19.29 2.89 -6.81
C ILE A 179 18.30 1.74 -6.86
N PHE A 180 18.33 0.88 -5.84
CA PHE A 180 17.53 -0.33 -5.76
C PHE A 180 16.44 -0.18 -4.71
N ILE A 181 15.17 -0.18 -5.15
CA ILE A 181 14.02 0.08 -4.29
C ILE A 181 13.23 -1.21 -4.05
N GLY A 182 13.03 -1.51 -2.76
CA GLY A 182 12.23 -2.64 -2.27
C GLY A 182 12.73 -4.01 -2.73
N LYS A 183 11.97 -5.06 -2.41
CA LYS A 183 12.31 -6.46 -2.71
C LYS A 183 12.70 -6.73 -4.18
N ASN A 184 12.07 -6.03 -5.11
CA ASN A 184 12.22 -6.27 -6.55
C ASN A 184 13.40 -5.50 -7.16
N LYS A 185 14.17 -4.74 -6.36
CA LYS A 185 15.28 -3.89 -6.83
C LYS A 185 14.87 -2.99 -8.00
N THR A 186 13.70 -2.37 -7.92
CA THR A 186 13.23 -1.49 -8.99
C THR A 186 13.99 -0.18 -8.93
N ASN A 187 14.46 0.30 -10.08
CA ASN A 187 15.13 1.60 -10.21
C ASN A 187 14.10 2.73 -10.39
N PRO A 188 14.36 3.91 -9.81
CA PRO A 188 13.58 5.10 -10.12
C PRO A 188 13.81 5.55 -11.57
N PRO A 189 12.85 6.26 -12.20
CA PRO A 189 13.02 6.75 -13.57
C PRO A 189 14.01 7.91 -13.67
N GLU A 190 14.14 8.72 -12.61
CA GLU A 190 15.01 9.89 -12.55
C GLU A 190 15.41 10.20 -11.09
N ILE A 191 16.33 11.15 -10.89
CA ILE A 191 16.69 11.68 -9.58
C ILE A 191 16.53 13.22 -9.64
N PRO A 192 15.87 13.86 -8.64
CA PRO A 192 15.28 13.27 -7.45
C PRO A 192 14.04 12.40 -7.75
N PHE A 193 13.76 11.44 -6.87
CA PHE A 193 12.57 10.60 -6.96
C PHE A 193 11.76 10.63 -5.68
N GLU A 194 10.48 10.29 -5.80
CA GLU A 194 9.55 10.25 -4.67
C GLU A 194 9.17 8.82 -4.31
N LEU A 195 9.08 8.54 -3.02
CA LEU A 195 8.55 7.29 -2.50
C LEU A 195 7.48 7.53 -1.44
N ARG A 196 6.59 6.56 -1.33
CA ARG A 196 5.62 6.39 -0.25
C ARG A 196 5.80 4.99 0.31
N GLU A 197 5.45 4.79 1.58
CA GLU A 197 5.53 3.46 2.23
C GLU A 197 4.86 2.37 1.41
N GLN A 198 3.77 2.73 0.71
CA GLN A 198 2.97 1.86 -0.13
C GLN A 198 2.31 2.61 -1.30
N PRO A 199 1.90 1.90 -2.36
CA PRO A 199 1.23 2.49 -3.52
C PRO A 199 -0.16 3.08 -3.20
N THR A 200 -0.53 4.14 -3.90
CA THR A 200 -1.89 4.72 -3.90
C THR A 200 -2.85 3.97 -4.85
N LEU A 201 -4.15 4.29 -4.79
CA LEU A 201 -5.18 3.70 -5.68
C LEU A 201 -4.97 3.94 -7.18
N SER A 202 -4.21 4.99 -7.53
CA SER A 202 -3.99 5.38 -8.91
C SER A 202 -3.08 4.39 -9.64
N GLY A 203 -2.34 3.54 -8.91
CA GLY A 203 -1.31 2.67 -9.49
C GLY A 203 -0.14 3.42 -10.14
N LEU A 204 -0.14 4.77 -10.07
CA LEU A 204 0.91 5.62 -10.63
C LEU A 204 2.21 5.53 -9.83
N ASP A 205 2.12 5.14 -8.55
CA ASP A 205 3.28 4.73 -7.75
C ASP A 205 3.74 3.35 -8.25
N SER A 206 4.50 3.32 -9.34
CA SER A 206 4.99 2.10 -9.98
C SER A 206 6.04 1.35 -9.15
N ILE A 207 6.60 2.02 -8.14
CA ILE A 207 7.71 1.52 -7.33
C ILE A 207 7.24 1.27 -5.89
N SER A 208 7.29 0.00 -5.48
CA SER A 208 6.98 -0.39 -4.10
C SER A 208 8.26 -0.53 -3.29
N PRO A 209 8.44 0.23 -2.19
CA PRO A 209 9.58 0.05 -1.30
C PRO A 209 9.36 -1.09 -0.30
N ALA A 210 8.36 -1.94 -0.48
CA ALA A 210 8.04 -2.98 0.49
C ALA A 210 9.14 -4.04 0.56
N ARG A 211 9.58 -4.30 1.80
CA ARG A 211 10.58 -5.31 2.17
C ARG A 211 11.98 -5.02 1.64
N GLU A 212 12.96 -5.61 2.31
CA GLU A 212 14.36 -5.46 1.99
C GLU A 212 14.71 -6.00 0.59
N PRO A 213 15.46 -5.25 -0.24
CA PRO A 213 16.04 -5.77 -1.48
C PRO A 213 17.00 -6.92 -1.15
N ARG A 214 16.93 -8.01 -1.91
CA ARG A 214 17.91 -9.10 -1.76
C ARG A 214 19.29 -8.62 -2.20
N HIS A 215 20.16 -8.30 -1.26
CA HIS A 215 21.52 -7.88 -1.54
C HIS A 215 22.49 -8.68 -0.67
N ILE A 216 23.62 -9.05 -1.26
CA ILE A 216 24.76 -9.62 -0.54
C ILE A 216 25.76 -8.49 -0.42
N ALA A 217 26.03 -8.10 0.82
CA ALA A 217 26.96 -7.02 1.15
C ALA A 217 28.30 -7.21 0.42
N GLY A 218 28.68 -6.24 -0.40
CA GLY A 218 29.92 -6.26 -1.20
C GLY A 218 29.80 -6.78 -2.65
N GLU A 219 28.59 -7.10 -3.15
CA GLU A 219 28.40 -7.50 -4.56
C GLU A 219 27.98 -6.33 -5.47
N ASP A 220 26.90 -5.63 -5.11
CA ASP A 220 26.38 -4.48 -5.87
C ASP A 220 26.78 -3.16 -5.20
N ALA A 221 27.42 -2.26 -5.94
CA ALA A 221 27.58 -0.86 -5.50
C ALA A 221 26.29 -0.08 -5.74
N GLY A 222 25.85 0.69 -4.76
CA GLY A 222 24.66 1.53 -4.91
C GLY A 222 23.92 1.85 -3.63
N PHE A 223 22.75 2.47 -3.81
CA PHE A 223 21.78 2.75 -2.77
C PHE A 223 20.69 1.69 -2.73
N PHE A 224 20.32 1.27 -1.52
CA PHE A 224 19.24 0.33 -1.28
C PHE A 224 18.23 1.00 -0.36
N VAL A 225 17.00 1.17 -0.85
CA VAL A 225 15.95 1.88 -0.12
C VAL A 225 14.73 0.98 0.04
N TRP A 226 14.26 0.81 1.27
CA TRP A 226 13.03 0.08 1.53
C TRP A 226 12.33 0.56 2.80
N PHE A 227 11.06 0.20 2.89
CA PHE A 227 10.24 0.39 4.07
C PHE A 227 10.03 -0.96 4.76
N ARG A 228 10.44 -1.03 6.03
CA ARG A 228 10.16 -2.14 6.93
C ARG A 228 8.91 -1.80 7.72
N GLY A 229 7.79 -2.37 7.32
CA GLY A 229 6.52 -2.24 8.01
C GLY A 229 5.56 -3.34 7.56
N PRO A 230 4.33 -3.35 8.08
CA PRO A 230 3.29 -4.25 7.60
C PRO A 230 3.01 -3.96 6.12
N GLU A 231 3.03 -5.00 5.29
CA GLU A 231 2.59 -4.89 3.90
C GLU A 231 1.07 -4.87 3.87
N ILE A 232 0.48 -3.75 3.47
CA ILE A 232 -0.97 -3.55 3.38
C ILE A 232 -1.34 -3.57 1.90
N VAL A 233 -2.25 -4.45 1.55
CA VAL A 233 -2.61 -4.74 0.16
C VAL A 233 -4.10 -4.54 -0.01
N VAL A 234 -4.51 -3.78 -1.04
CA VAL A 234 -5.90 -3.66 -1.44
C VAL A 234 -6.40 -5.00 -1.96
N GLN A 235 -7.42 -5.54 -1.32
CA GLN A 235 -8.05 -6.81 -1.69
C GLN A 235 -9.31 -6.58 -2.53
N ASN A 236 -10.04 -5.51 -2.23
CA ASN A 236 -11.26 -5.15 -2.94
C ASN A 236 -11.56 -3.66 -2.85
N ILE A 237 -12.13 -3.12 -3.91
CA ILE A 237 -12.69 -1.78 -3.98
C ILE A 237 -14.16 -1.92 -4.37
N VAL A 238 -15.02 -1.27 -3.60
CA VAL A 238 -16.42 -1.04 -3.95
C VAL A 238 -16.57 0.42 -4.32
N ALA A 239 -17.09 0.67 -5.52
CA ALA A 239 -17.30 2.01 -6.03
C ALA A 239 -18.71 2.15 -6.60
N SER A 240 -19.22 3.38 -6.64
CA SER A 240 -20.45 3.73 -7.33
C SER A 240 -20.19 4.74 -8.42
N ALA A 241 -20.98 4.68 -9.48
CA ALA A 241 -21.00 5.69 -10.53
C ALA A 241 -22.44 5.93 -11.00
N ASP A 242 -22.62 6.97 -11.82
CA ASP A 242 -23.89 7.30 -12.44
C ASP A 242 -23.66 7.43 -13.95
N LEU A 243 -24.43 6.69 -14.74
CA LEU A 243 -24.37 6.75 -16.20
C LEU A 243 -24.98 8.05 -16.76
N GLY A 244 -25.82 8.72 -15.98
CA GLY A 244 -26.55 9.93 -16.37
C GLY A 244 -27.77 9.67 -17.25
N VAL A 245 -28.18 8.40 -17.40
CA VAL A 245 -29.35 8.00 -18.20
C VAL A 245 -30.11 6.89 -17.49
N GLU A 246 -31.44 6.90 -17.62
CA GLU A 246 -32.28 5.81 -17.13
C GLU A 246 -32.13 4.55 -17.99
N LEU A 247 -32.21 3.40 -17.33
CA LEU A 247 -32.03 2.09 -17.93
C LEU A 247 -33.33 1.29 -17.85
N ASN A 248 -33.81 0.82 -18.99
CA ASN A 248 -34.84 -0.21 -19.03
C ASN A 248 -34.16 -1.59 -18.87
N LEU A 249 -34.09 -2.08 -17.63
CA LEU A 249 -33.39 -3.32 -17.30
C LEU A 249 -34.03 -4.56 -17.96
N ASP A 250 -35.37 -4.57 -18.09
CA ASP A 250 -36.11 -5.62 -18.80
C ASP A 250 -35.72 -5.71 -20.27
N ALA A 251 -35.43 -4.58 -20.93
CA ALA A 251 -34.95 -4.59 -22.30
C ALA A 251 -33.46 -4.97 -22.39
N ILE A 252 -32.65 -4.53 -21.43
CA ILE A 252 -31.19 -4.74 -21.43
C ILE A 252 -30.83 -6.21 -21.24
N VAL A 253 -31.54 -6.96 -20.38
CA VAL A 253 -31.21 -8.35 -20.06
C VAL A 253 -31.20 -9.26 -21.29
N PHE A 254 -32.04 -8.99 -22.30
CA PHE A 254 -32.09 -9.76 -23.54
C PHE A 254 -30.90 -9.49 -24.48
N GLY A 255 -30.30 -8.31 -24.40
CA GLY A 255 -29.20 -7.90 -25.30
C GLY A 255 -27.81 -8.03 -24.66
N LEU A 256 -27.72 -7.98 -23.33
CA LEU A 256 -26.44 -7.93 -22.62
C LEU A 256 -26.01 -9.34 -22.20
N PRO A 257 -24.91 -9.90 -22.72
CA PRO A 257 -24.47 -11.25 -22.35
C PRO A 257 -23.91 -11.27 -20.93
N ASN A 258 -23.98 -12.43 -20.25
CA ASN A 258 -23.44 -12.62 -18.88
C ASN A 258 -24.04 -11.65 -17.85
N CYS A 259 -25.33 -11.35 -17.99
CA CYS A 259 -26.09 -10.66 -16.97
C CYS A 259 -27.23 -11.52 -16.42
N GLU A 260 -27.64 -11.19 -15.20
CA GLU A 260 -28.72 -11.81 -14.44
C GLU A 260 -29.63 -10.69 -13.94
N TYR A 261 -30.95 -10.79 -14.16
CA TYR A 261 -31.92 -9.82 -13.67
C TYR A 261 -33.21 -10.53 -13.25
N GLU A 262 -33.46 -10.55 -11.94
CA GLU A 262 -34.61 -11.16 -11.29
C GLU A 262 -35.18 -10.14 -10.29
N PRO A 263 -36.01 -9.18 -10.72
CA PRO A 263 -36.42 -8.02 -9.91
C PRO A 263 -37.16 -8.41 -8.62
N GLU A 264 -37.85 -9.55 -8.61
CA GLU A 264 -38.51 -10.10 -7.42
C GLU A 264 -37.51 -10.57 -6.34
N GLN A 265 -36.27 -10.87 -6.72
CA GLN A 265 -35.21 -11.26 -5.79
C GLN A 265 -34.25 -10.10 -5.48
N PHE A 266 -33.90 -9.30 -6.49
CA PHE A 266 -32.99 -8.18 -6.34
C PHE A 266 -33.27 -7.09 -7.40
N PRO A 267 -33.40 -5.81 -7.01
CA PRO A 267 -33.86 -4.72 -7.89
C PRO A 267 -32.85 -4.27 -8.97
N GLY A 268 -31.62 -4.78 -8.96
CA GLY A 268 -30.58 -4.41 -9.91
C GLY A 268 -30.23 -5.54 -10.87
N LEU A 269 -29.81 -5.20 -12.08
CA LEU A 269 -29.23 -6.15 -13.02
C LEU A 269 -27.77 -6.42 -12.63
N ILE A 270 -27.43 -7.69 -12.44
CA ILE A 270 -26.07 -8.14 -12.12
C ILE A 270 -25.35 -8.40 -13.44
N TYR A 271 -24.25 -7.70 -13.69
CA TYR A 271 -23.44 -7.86 -14.89
C TYR A 271 -21.99 -8.21 -14.53
N ARG A 272 -21.49 -9.33 -15.07
CA ARG A 272 -20.16 -9.86 -14.72
C ARG A 272 -19.17 -9.63 -15.85
N LEU A 273 -18.16 -8.79 -15.60
CA LEU A 273 -17.05 -8.58 -16.53
C LEU A 273 -15.90 -9.55 -16.23
N LYS A 274 -15.28 -10.06 -17.29
CA LYS A 274 -14.08 -10.91 -17.19
C LYS A 274 -12.79 -10.10 -17.09
N LYS A 275 -12.73 -8.94 -17.77
CA LYS A 275 -11.59 -8.02 -17.79
C LYS A 275 -12.08 -6.57 -17.82
N PRO A 276 -11.83 -5.77 -16.77
CA PRO A 276 -11.34 -6.21 -15.46
C PRO A 276 -12.31 -7.23 -14.81
N LYS A 277 -11.81 -8.10 -13.93
CA LYS A 277 -12.63 -9.15 -13.29
C LYS A 277 -13.47 -8.54 -12.17
N VAL A 278 -14.65 -8.04 -12.51
CA VAL A 278 -15.54 -7.32 -11.59
C VAL A 278 -17.00 -7.73 -11.75
N VAL A 279 -17.80 -7.43 -10.74
CA VAL A 279 -19.26 -7.55 -10.78
C VAL A 279 -19.86 -6.15 -10.67
N LEU A 280 -20.77 -5.83 -11.58
CA LEU A 280 -21.49 -4.57 -11.61
C LEU A 280 -22.97 -4.82 -11.30
N LEU A 281 -23.54 -3.95 -10.48
CA LEU A 281 -24.98 -3.88 -10.21
C LEU A 281 -25.49 -2.62 -10.90
N LEU A 282 -26.34 -2.80 -11.92
CA LEU A 282 -26.94 -1.71 -12.68
C LEU A 282 -28.38 -1.51 -12.20
N PHE A 283 -28.75 -0.27 -11.91
CA PHE A 283 -30.10 0.08 -11.48
C PHE A 283 -30.83 0.85 -12.57
N GLY A 284 -32.17 0.77 -12.59
CA GLY A 284 -32.99 1.49 -13.59
C GLY A 284 -32.77 3.01 -13.58
N SER A 285 -32.31 3.57 -12.47
CA SER A 285 -31.93 4.99 -12.36
C SER A 285 -30.65 5.38 -13.12
N GLY A 286 -29.90 4.43 -13.69
CA GLY A 286 -28.58 4.68 -14.27
C GLY A 286 -27.42 4.59 -13.27
N LYS A 287 -27.72 4.42 -11.98
CA LYS A 287 -26.70 4.17 -10.96
C LYS A 287 -26.04 2.80 -11.18
N ILE A 288 -24.74 2.76 -10.93
CA ILE A 288 -23.92 1.56 -10.97
C ILE A 288 -23.23 1.39 -9.62
N VAL A 289 -23.16 0.14 -9.14
CA VAL A 289 -22.21 -0.28 -8.10
C VAL A 289 -21.25 -1.28 -8.70
N CYS A 290 -19.95 -1.03 -8.60
CA CYS A 290 -18.87 -1.90 -9.05
C CYS A 290 -18.14 -2.50 -7.83
N THR A 291 -17.95 -3.83 -7.82
CA THR A 291 -17.20 -4.57 -6.79
C THR A 291 -16.26 -5.59 -7.43
N GLY A 292 -15.18 -5.94 -6.72
CA GLY A 292 -14.15 -6.89 -7.17
C GLY A 292 -12.92 -6.23 -7.78
N ALA A 293 -12.93 -4.90 -7.97
CA ALA A 293 -11.79 -4.14 -8.46
C ALA A 293 -10.67 -4.06 -7.41
N LYS A 294 -9.41 -3.90 -7.85
CA LYS A 294 -8.27 -3.69 -6.94
C LYS A 294 -7.61 -2.33 -7.10
N THR A 295 -7.85 -1.66 -8.23
CA THR A 295 -7.39 -0.29 -8.48
C THR A 295 -8.57 0.61 -8.85
N ARG A 296 -8.37 1.93 -8.79
CA ARG A 296 -9.34 2.88 -9.33
C ARG A 296 -9.51 2.71 -10.84
N GLU A 297 -8.41 2.45 -11.54
CA GLU A 297 -8.39 2.24 -12.98
C GLU A 297 -9.25 1.03 -13.40
N ASP A 298 -9.24 -0.06 -12.63
CA ASP A 298 -10.13 -1.21 -12.85
C ASP A 298 -11.61 -0.77 -12.83
N VAL A 299 -11.99 0.09 -11.89
CA VAL A 299 -13.36 0.60 -11.79
C VAL A 299 -13.71 1.46 -13.01
N GLU A 300 -12.82 2.37 -13.39
CA GLU A 300 -13.03 3.29 -14.52
C GLU A 300 -13.12 2.51 -15.84
N ASN A 301 -12.22 1.56 -16.07
CA ASN A 301 -12.25 0.66 -17.22
C ASN A 301 -13.54 -0.19 -17.24
N ALA A 302 -14.00 -0.68 -16.10
CA ALA A 302 -15.26 -1.42 -16.02
C ALA A 302 -16.47 -0.58 -16.47
N ILE A 303 -16.55 0.69 -16.06
CA ILE A 303 -17.66 1.57 -16.45
C ILE A 303 -17.60 1.89 -17.95
N VAL A 304 -16.40 2.10 -18.51
CA VAL A 304 -16.20 2.27 -19.96
C VAL A 304 -16.71 1.05 -20.73
N GLU A 305 -16.42 -0.18 -20.27
CA GLU A 305 -16.92 -1.40 -20.88
C GLU A 305 -18.45 -1.52 -20.79
N VAL A 306 -19.05 -1.15 -19.65
CA VAL A 306 -20.52 -1.11 -19.51
C VAL A 306 -21.14 -0.19 -20.54
N ARG A 307 -20.66 1.04 -20.68
CA ARG A 307 -21.20 1.98 -21.68
C ARG A 307 -21.03 1.47 -23.10
N ARG A 308 -19.91 0.82 -23.39
CA ARG A 308 -19.68 0.21 -24.71
C ARG A 308 -20.69 -0.90 -24.97
N ALA A 309 -20.95 -1.75 -23.98
CA ALA A 309 -21.91 -2.85 -24.10
C ALA A 309 -23.35 -2.33 -24.25
N LEU A 310 -23.76 -1.36 -23.44
CA LEU A 310 -25.09 -0.75 -23.50
C LEU A 310 -25.34 -0.03 -24.84
N ARG A 311 -24.35 0.72 -25.36
CA ARG A 311 -24.45 1.35 -26.69
C ARG A 311 -24.61 0.34 -27.82
N LYS A 312 -23.91 -0.80 -27.75
CA LYS A 312 -24.01 -1.86 -28.77
C LYS A 312 -25.41 -2.46 -28.88
N ILE A 313 -26.16 -2.49 -27.78
CA ILE A 313 -27.54 -3.01 -27.75
C ILE A 313 -28.59 -1.91 -27.93
N GLY A 314 -28.17 -0.70 -28.33
CA GLY A 314 -29.07 0.39 -28.70
C GLY A 314 -29.52 1.31 -27.56
N VAL A 315 -28.94 1.19 -26.36
CA VAL A 315 -29.20 2.13 -25.26
C VAL A 315 -28.56 3.48 -25.59
N LYS A 316 -29.36 4.55 -25.59
CA LYS A 316 -28.89 5.93 -25.77
C LYS A 316 -28.19 6.39 -24.48
N MET A 317 -26.96 6.89 -24.62
CA MET A 317 -26.03 7.19 -23.52
C MET A 317 -25.43 8.58 -23.63
#